data_AF-A0A925IJK9-F1
#
_entry.id   AF-A0A925IJK9-F1
#
_cell.length_a   1.000
_cell.length_b   1.000
_cell.length_c   1.000
_cell.angle_alpha   90.00
_cell.angle_beta   90.00
_cell.angle_gamma   90.00
#
_symmetry.space_group_name_H-M   'P 1'
#
loop_
_entity.id
_entity.type
_entity.pdbx_description
1 polymer ?
#
loop_
_entity_poly.entity_id
_entity_poly.type
_entity_poly.pdbx_seq_one_letter_code
_entity_poly.pdbx_strand_id
1 'polypeptide(L)'
;MKSDGTKYVPGYDLFKLIVAIILTIILILLLLAEKQNRFEELSLMLAATQRVALPTMTAQPSSTPLPTSRVEPTSTTSAPTVTLEPTAVPVEPTPTVVVAATPPTPEPTPTESVAASDPNGCPSNPTQIQVNNKVIVNDWLNFRTGPGLHNEIQRTNRPGTEMEVIGGPVCTVIGGDPPRGYLWWNVRMEDGREGWSAEAPLNFPNYFLEPNP
;
A
#
# COMPACT_ATOMS: atom_id res chain seq x y z
N MET A 1 7.70 -17.78 60.97
CA MET A 1 6.73 -17.76 59.84
C MET A 1 7.16 -16.67 58.89
N LYS A 2 7.67 -17.04 57.71
CA LYS A 2 8.22 -16.13 56.71
C LYS A 2 7.10 -15.88 55.69
N SER A 3 6.58 -14.65 55.65
CA SER A 3 5.52 -14.26 54.73
C SER A 3 6.16 -13.75 53.45
N ASP A 4 6.11 -14.55 52.39
CA ASP A 4 6.52 -14.13 51.05
C ASP A 4 5.44 -13.20 50.49
N GLY A 5 5.68 -11.90 50.63
CA GLY A 5 4.89 -10.86 49.99
C GLY A 5 5.19 -10.84 48.49
N THR A 6 4.34 -11.50 47.70
CA THR A 6 4.26 -11.26 46.26
C THR A 6 3.97 -9.78 46.03
N LYS A 7 4.97 -9.05 45.53
CA LYS A 7 4.85 -7.65 45.16
C LYS A 7 3.83 -7.52 44.03
N TYR A 8 2.63 -7.10 44.39
CA TYR A 8 1.58 -6.72 43.45
C TYR A 8 2.10 -5.57 42.59
N VAL A 9 2.30 -5.80 41.28
CA VAL A 9 2.67 -4.74 40.32
C VAL A 9 1.37 -4.30 39.65
N PRO A 10 0.78 -3.15 40.03
CA PRO A 10 -0.61 -2.81 39.69
C PRO A 10 -0.90 -2.75 38.18
N GLY A 11 0.11 -2.48 37.35
CA GLY A 11 -0.04 -2.36 35.90
C GLY A 11 -0.15 -3.70 35.15
N TYR A 12 0.48 -4.76 35.68
CA TYR A 12 0.51 -6.05 34.99
C TYR A 12 -0.81 -6.82 35.15
N ASP A 13 -1.46 -6.68 36.32
CA ASP A 13 -2.78 -7.27 36.54
C ASP A 13 -3.88 -6.56 35.74
N LEU A 14 -3.78 -5.23 35.56
CA LEU A 14 -4.73 -4.51 34.72
C LEU A 14 -4.62 -4.90 33.25
N PHE A 15 -3.40 -5.03 32.73
CA PHE A 15 -3.17 -5.52 31.37
C PHE A 15 -3.73 -6.95 31.18
N LYS A 16 -3.45 -7.85 32.12
CA LYS A 16 -4.00 -9.22 32.10
C LYS A 16 -5.53 -9.25 32.15
N LEU A 17 -6.14 -8.39 32.96
CA LEU A 17 -7.59 -8.27 33.04
C LEU A 17 -8.17 -7.79 31.72
N ILE A 18 -7.58 -6.78 31.10
CA ILE A 18 -8.02 -6.25 29.79
C ILE A 18 -7.92 -7.35 28.72
N VAL A 19 -6.79 -8.06 28.65
CA VAL A 19 -6.60 -9.17 27.71
C VAL A 19 -7.63 -10.28 27.96
N ALA A 20 -7.87 -10.66 29.21
CA ALA A 20 -8.87 -11.68 29.55
C ALA A 20 -10.30 -11.26 29.15
N ILE A 21 -10.67 -10.00 29.34
CA ILE A 21 -11.97 -9.46 28.93
C ILE A 21 -12.10 -9.50 27.39
N ILE A 22 -11.08 -9.04 26.66
CA ILE A 22 -11.10 -9.04 25.19
C ILE A 22 -11.25 -10.47 24.65
N LEU A 23 -10.47 -11.42 25.16
CA LEU A 23 -10.57 -12.82 24.74
C LEU A 23 -11.95 -13.42 25.06
N THR A 24 -12.53 -13.07 26.21
CA THR A 24 -13.88 -13.52 26.58
C THR A 24 -14.94 -12.95 25.63
N ILE A 25 -14.84 -11.66 25.27
CA ILE A 25 -15.77 -11.04 24.30
C ILE A 25 -15.65 -11.71 22.93
N ILE A 26 -14.42 -11.93 22.43
CA ILE A 26 -14.19 -12.61 21.16
C ILE A 26 -14.81 -14.01 21.18
N LEU A 27 -14.60 -14.77 22.27
CA LEU A 27 -15.18 -16.11 22.41
C LEU A 27 -16.71 -16.07 22.40
N ILE A 28 -17.34 -15.11 23.09
CA ILE A 28 -18.81 -14.94 23.09
C ILE A 28 -19.30 -14.62 21.66
N LEU A 29 -18.62 -13.72 20.94
CA LEU A 29 -19.01 -13.35 19.58
C LEU A 29 -18.90 -14.55 18.62
N LEU A 30 -17.86 -15.38 18.74
CA LEU A 30 -17.71 -16.59 17.95
C LEU A 30 -18.82 -17.62 18.23
N LEU A 31 -19.17 -17.82 19.51
CA LEU A 31 -20.26 -18.71 19.90
C LEU A 31 -21.64 -18.21 19.42
N LEU A 32 -21.86 -16.89 19.44
CA LEU A 32 -23.08 -16.28 18.91
C LEU A 32 -23.17 -16.39 17.39
N ALA A 33 -22.05 -16.19 16.68
CA ALA A 33 -21.99 -16.35 15.23
C ALA A 33 -22.25 -17.80 14.80
N GLU A 34 -21.70 -18.79 15.51
CA GLU A 34 -21.99 -20.20 15.24
C GLU A 34 -23.48 -20.53 15.47
N LYS A 35 -24.10 -19.96 16.51
CA LYS A 35 -25.53 -20.13 16.77
C LYS A 35 -26.41 -19.53 15.66
N GLN A 36 -26.03 -18.37 15.11
CA GLN A 36 -26.74 -17.76 13.97
C GLN A 36 -26.65 -18.64 12.72
N ASN A 37 -25.47 -19.18 12.42
CA ASN A 37 -25.28 -20.07 11.27
C ASN A 37 -26.12 -21.36 11.38
N ARG A 38 -26.27 -21.94 12.58
CA ARG A 38 -27.13 -23.11 12.80
C ARG A 38 -28.63 -22.80 12.66
N PHE A 39 -29.06 -21.57 12.96
CA PHE A 39 -30.47 -21.18 12.84
C PHE A 39 -30.91 -20.98 11.38
N GLU A 40 -30.02 -20.48 10.52
CA GLU A 40 -30.24 -20.38 9.07
C GLU A 40 -30.36 -21.77 8.41
N GLU A 41 -29.53 -22.73 8.83
CA GLU A 41 -29.59 -24.10 8.28
C GLU A 41 -30.92 -24.82 8.60
N LEU A 42 -31.47 -24.59 9.80
CA LEU A 42 -32.78 -25.11 10.22
C LEU A 42 -33.96 -24.42 9.50
N SER A 43 -33.84 -23.12 9.19
CA SER A 43 -34.85 -22.41 8.38
C SER A 43 -34.90 -22.92 6.94
N LEU A 44 -33.74 -23.22 6.34
CA LEU A 44 -33.65 -23.81 5.00
C LEU A 44 -34.24 -25.22 4.95
N MET A 45 -34.01 -26.03 5.99
CA MET A 45 -34.60 -27.38 6.10
C MET A 45 -36.14 -27.35 6.22
N LEU A 46 -36.73 -26.38 6.94
CA LEU A 46 -38.19 -26.25 7.03
C LEU A 46 -38.83 -25.76 5.70
N ALA A 47 -38.12 -24.91 4.95
CA ALA A 47 -38.60 -24.39 3.66
C ALA A 47 -38.61 -25.45 2.54
N ALA A 48 -37.78 -26.50 2.64
CA ALA A 48 -37.68 -27.55 1.64
C ALA A 48 -38.85 -28.55 1.63
N THR A 49 -39.62 -28.67 2.72
CA THR A 49 -40.70 -29.66 2.83
C THR A 49 -42.05 -29.15 2.29
N GLN A 50 -42.15 -27.88 1.88
CA GLN A 50 -43.41 -27.24 1.47
C GLN A 50 -43.51 -27.01 -0.04
N ARG A 51 -43.03 -27.96 -0.85
CA ARG A 51 -43.32 -28.02 -2.29
C ARG A 51 -43.64 -29.45 -2.75
N VAL A 52 -44.73 -29.99 -2.23
CA VAL A 52 -45.41 -31.14 -2.86
C VAL A 52 -46.87 -30.75 -3.07
N ALA A 53 -47.18 -30.25 -4.28
CA ALA A 53 -48.45 -30.45 -5.01
C ALA A 53 -48.63 -29.36 -6.11
N LEU A 54 -48.30 -29.68 -7.37
CA LEU A 54 -49.24 -29.87 -8.49
C LEU A 54 -48.47 -29.93 -9.83
N PRO A 55 -48.83 -30.83 -10.78
CA PRO A 55 -48.14 -30.99 -12.04
C PRO A 55 -48.74 -30.08 -13.12
N THR A 56 -47.90 -29.37 -13.88
CA THR A 56 -48.29 -28.79 -15.16
C THR A 56 -47.17 -29.06 -16.17
N MET A 57 -47.50 -29.84 -17.19
CA MET A 57 -46.68 -30.10 -18.37
C MET A 57 -46.32 -28.77 -19.07
N THR A 58 -45.16 -28.70 -19.75
CA THR A 58 -45.06 -28.41 -21.21
C THR A 58 -43.59 -28.17 -21.62
N ALA A 59 -43.15 -29.00 -22.58
CA ALA A 59 -42.17 -28.82 -23.67
C ALA A 59 -40.70 -28.38 -23.46
N GLN A 60 -39.83 -29.33 -23.82
CA GLN A 60 -38.46 -29.35 -24.35
C GLN A 60 -38.27 -28.50 -25.64
N PRO A 61 -37.10 -27.84 -25.91
CA PRO A 61 -35.87 -28.47 -26.50
C PRO A 61 -34.55 -27.97 -25.84
N SER A 62 -33.46 -28.72 -25.66
CA SER A 62 -32.58 -29.55 -26.51
C SER A 62 -31.70 -28.79 -27.51
N SER A 63 -30.47 -28.47 -27.08
CA SER A 63 -29.22 -28.42 -27.90
C SER A 63 -28.00 -28.23 -26.96
N THR A 64 -27.27 -29.29 -26.61
CA THR A 64 -25.95 -29.66 -27.17
C THR A 64 -24.76 -28.85 -26.62
N PRO A 65 -23.91 -29.42 -25.74
CA PRO A 65 -22.59 -28.89 -25.42
C PRO A 65 -21.54 -29.41 -26.42
N LEU A 66 -20.67 -28.52 -26.92
CA LEU A 66 -19.50 -28.90 -27.69
C LEU A 66 -18.23 -28.72 -26.84
N PRO A 67 -17.42 -29.76 -26.60
CA PRO A 67 -16.06 -29.60 -26.10
C PRO A 67 -15.12 -29.42 -27.30
N THR A 68 -14.27 -28.40 -27.30
CA THR A 68 -13.19 -28.30 -28.29
C THR A 68 -11.84 -28.07 -27.61
N SER A 69 -11.13 -29.19 -27.60
CA SER A 69 -9.70 -29.42 -27.50
C SER A 69 -8.76 -28.31 -28.01
N ARG A 70 -7.65 -28.16 -27.28
CA ARG A 70 -6.26 -28.33 -27.79
C ARG A 70 -5.81 -27.40 -28.92
N VAL A 71 -4.82 -26.53 -28.63
CA VAL A 71 -3.50 -26.50 -29.30
C VAL A 71 -2.44 -25.90 -28.36
N GLU A 72 -1.34 -26.63 -28.19
CA GLU A 72 0.00 -26.22 -27.77
C GLU A 72 0.94 -26.71 -28.90
N PRO A 73 2.23 -26.33 -29.03
CA PRO A 73 2.92 -25.03 -28.98
C PRO A 73 3.44 -24.64 -30.40
N THR A 74 3.96 -23.42 -30.60
CA THR A 74 4.95 -23.18 -31.68
C THR A 74 5.87 -22.00 -31.36
N SER A 75 7.15 -22.32 -31.21
CA SER A 75 8.30 -21.41 -31.24
C SER A 75 8.78 -21.25 -32.68
N THR A 76 9.03 -20.02 -33.15
CA THR A 76 9.85 -19.57 -34.33
C THR A 76 9.32 -18.17 -34.73
N THR A 77 10.01 -17.19 -35.33
CA THR A 77 11.35 -17.03 -35.90
C THR A 77 11.45 -15.58 -36.42
N SER A 78 12.66 -15.03 -36.36
CA SER A 78 13.26 -13.93 -37.15
C SER A 78 12.65 -12.52 -37.22
N ALA A 79 13.56 -11.59 -36.93
CA ALA A 79 13.54 -10.17 -37.24
C ALA A 79 13.46 -9.87 -38.75
N PRO A 80 12.94 -8.67 -39.09
CA PRO A 80 13.49 -7.89 -40.19
C PRO A 80 14.15 -6.59 -39.68
N THR A 81 15.43 -6.44 -40.02
CA THR A 81 16.15 -5.16 -40.01
C THR A 81 15.61 -4.29 -41.14
N VAL A 82 15.01 -3.14 -40.82
CA VAL A 82 14.61 -2.14 -41.82
C VAL A 82 15.68 -1.06 -41.86
N THR A 83 16.47 -1.07 -42.93
CA THR A 83 17.36 0.02 -43.34
C THR A 83 16.52 1.10 -44.00
N LEU A 84 16.39 2.27 -43.37
CA LEU A 84 15.75 3.43 -43.97
C LEU A 84 16.80 4.23 -44.77
N GLU A 85 16.60 4.27 -46.08
CA GLU A 85 17.35 5.11 -47.02
C GLU A 85 16.81 6.55 -46.96
N PRO A 86 17.68 7.59 -46.84
CA PRO A 86 17.22 8.98 -46.79
C PRO A 86 16.81 9.43 -48.19
N THR A 87 15.50 9.46 -48.45
CA THR A 87 14.94 10.15 -49.63
C THR A 87 14.99 11.65 -49.39
N ALA A 88 15.86 12.34 -50.14
CA ALA A 88 15.89 13.80 -50.19
C ALA A 88 14.59 14.33 -50.82
N VAL A 89 13.77 15.00 -50.02
CA VAL A 89 12.54 15.68 -50.46
C VAL A 89 12.89 17.09 -50.97
N PRO A 90 12.30 17.56 -52.08
CA PRO A 90 12.49 18.90 -52.60
C PRO A 90 11.98 19.96 -51.60
N VAL A 91 12.79 21.00 -51.37
CA VAL A 91 12.44 22.14 -50.52
C VAL A 91 11.49 23.07 -51.29
N GLU A 92 10.20 22.97 -50.99
CA GLU A 92 9.20 23.98 -51.34
C GLU A 92 9.32 25.17 -50.36
N PRO A 93 9.20 26.44 -50.79
CA PRO A 93 9.36 27.58 -49.89
C PRO A 93 8.22 27.62 -48.86
N THR A 94 8.56 27.26 -47.62
CA THR A 94 7.69 27.40 -46.45
C THR A 94 7.20 28.84 -46.32
N PRO A 95 5.88 29.09 -46.27
CA PRO A 95 5.36 30.41 -45.90
C PRO A 95 5.82 30.75 -44.49
N THR A 96 6.36 31.96 -44.31
CA THR A 96 6.71 32.51 -42.99
C THR A 96 5.45 32.62 -42.14
N VAL A 97 5.17 31.56 -41.38
CA VAL A 97 4.19 31.58 -40.30
C VAL A 97 4.80 32.46 -39.21
N VAL A 98 4.17 33.62 -38.99
CA VAL A 98 4.44 34.48 -37.85
C VAL A 98 4.12 33.66 -36.60
N VAL A 99 5.16 33.11 -35.97
CA VAL A 99 5.08 32.42 -34.69
C VAL A 99 4.59 33.43 -33.67
N ALA A 100 3.29 33.37 -33.36
CA ALA A 100 2.75 33.99 -32.17
C ALA A 100 3.54 33.42 -30.98
N ALA A 101 4.20 34.30 -30.23
CA ALA A 101 5.00 33.94 -29.08
C ALA A 101 4.19 33.03 -28.16
N THR A 102 4.65 31.79 -28.01
CA THR A 102 4.14 30.87 -27.00
C THR A 102 4.26 31.56 -25.64
N PRO A 103 3.21 31.59 -24.81
CA PRO A 103 3.32 32.09 -23.45
C PRO A 103 4.44 31.33 -22.74
N PRO A 104 5.26 32.01 -21.91
CA PRO A 104 6.31 31.33 -21.18
C PRO A 104 5.69 30.19 -20.38
N THR A 105 6.23 28.98 -20.57
CA THR A 105 6.04 27.87 -19.64
C THR A 105 6.21 28.44 -18.22
N PRO A 106 5.24 28.24 -17.30
CA PRO A 106 5.44 28.68 -15.93
C PRO A 106 6.73 28.05 -15.43
N GLU A 107 7.69 28.91 -15.10
CA GLU A 107 8.88 28.55 -14.35
C GLU A 107 8.41 27.69 -13.18
N PRO A 108 9.01 26.50 -12.92
CA PRO A 108 8.58 25.68 -11.80
C PRO A 108 8.66 26.56 -10.56
N THR A 109 7.49 26.89 -10.00
CA THR A 109 7.39 27.58 -8.71
C THR A 109 8.36 26.85 -7.78
N PRO A 110 9.29 27.56 -7.10
CA PRO A 110 10.20 26.93 -6.16
C PRO A 110 9.36 26.04 -5.25
N THR A 111 9.51 24.73 -5.39
CA THR A 111 8.89 23.76 -4.49
C THR A 111 9.32 24.22 -3.11
N GLU A 112 8.36 24.71 -2.35
CA GLU A 112 8.52 25.19 -0.99
C GLU A 112 9.30 24.10 -0.26
N SER A 113 10.60 24.34 -0.06
CA SER A 113 11.48 23.41 0.62
C SER A 113 11.00 23.40 2.05
N VAL A 114 10.07 22.49 2.36
CA VAL A 114 9.49 22.33 3.68
C VAL A 114 10.65 22.26 4.65
N ALA A 115 10.72 23.26 5.53
CA ALA A 115 11.82 23.39 6.48
C ALA A 115 11.97 22.08 7.25
N ALA A 116 13.22 21.64 7.42
CA ALA A 116 13.52 20.45 8.20
C ALA A 116 12.92 20.62 9.60
N SER A 117 12.03 19.70 9.99
CA SER A 117 11.48 19.65 11.34
C SER A 117 12.52 19.08 12.29
N ASP A 118 12.46 19.45 13.59
CA ASP A 118 13.23 18.77 14.62
C ASP A 118 12.94 17.25 14.55
N PRO A 119 13.94 16.39 14.25
CA PRO A 119 13.76 14.95 14.16
C PRO A 119 13.14 14.33 15.42
N ASN A 120 13.39 14.93 16.59
CA ASN A 120 12.93 14.43 17.89
C ASN A 120 11.62 15.10 18.36
N GLY A 121 11.18 16.16 17.68
CA GLY A 121 9.93 16.85 17.99
C GLY A 121 8.70 16.21 17.33
N CYS A 122 8.90 15.23 16.45
CA CYS A 122 7.80 14.51 15.82
C CYS A 122 7.24 13.48 16.80
N PRO A 123 5.90 13.40 16.98
CA PRO A 123 5.29 12.25 17.60
C PRO A 123 5.37 11.11 16.56
N SER A 124 6.55 10.52 16.39
CA SER A 124 6.84 9.28 15.69
C SER A 124 7.72 8.40 16.59
N ASN A 125 8.08 7.19 16.15
CA ASN A 125 9.22 6.52 16.78
C ASN A 125 10.48 7.42 16.68
N PRO A 126 11.42 7.34 17.65
CA PRO A 126 12.68 8.07 17.59
C PRO A 126 13.43 7.79 16.29
N THR A 127 14.00 8.82 15.66
CA THR A 127 14.78 8.60 14.44
C THR A 127 16.03 7.76 14.72
N GLN A 128 16.36 6.86 13.79
CA GLN A 128 17.59 6.07 13.76
C GLN A 128 18.48 6.46 12.57
N ILE A 129 17.97 7.29 11.66
CA ILE A 129 18.66 7.70 10.44
C ILE A 129 18.89 9.21 10.41
N GLN A 130 19.82 9.62 9.56
CA GLN A 130 20.19 11.01 9.33
C GLN A 130 20.57 11.20 7.86
N VAL A 131 20.67 12.44 7.41
CA VAL A 131 21.17 12.77 6.07
C VAL A 131 22.56 12.17 5.85
N ASN A 132 22.79 11.64 4.65
CA ASN A 132 23.94 10.86 4.19
C ASN A 132 24.03 9.41 4.72
N ASN A 133 23.04 8.91 5.47
CA ASN A 133 22.99 7.49 5.79
C ASN A 133 22.57 6.67 4.56
N LYS A 134 23.14 5.47 4.43
CA LYS A 134 22.53 4.40 3.64
C LYS A 134 21.46 3.72 4.49
N VAL A 135 20.34 3.39 3.87
CA VAL A 135 19.19 2.78 4.52
C VAL A 135 18.68 1.61 3.71
N ILE A 136 18.06 0.66 4.40
CA ILE A 136 17.40 -0.49 3.80
C ILE A 136 15.90 -0.47 4.15
N VAL A 137 15.09 -0.86 3.18
CA VAL A 137 13.63 -0.98 3.34
C VAL A 137 13.29 -2.30 4.02
N ASN A 138 12.52 -2.28 5.10
CA ASN A 138 12.15 -3.48 5.86
C ASN A 138 10.80 -4.11 5.47
N ASP A 139 9.88 -3.30 4.97
CA ASP A 139 8.55 -3.75 4.49
C ASP A 139 8.21 -3.03 3.18
N TRP A 140 7.13 -3.41 2.50
CA TRP A 140 6.66 -2.71 1.30
C TRP A 140 6.42 -1.23 1.56
N LEU A 141 7.32 -0.38 1.07
CA LEU A 141 7.37 1.02 1.44
C LEU A 141 7.10 1.93 0.25
N ASN A 142 6.12 2.81 0.41
CA ASN A 142 5.79 3.78 -0.63
C ASN A 142 6.86 4.87 -0.76
N PHE A 143 7.18 5.20 -2.01
CA PHE A 143 8.10 6.24 -2.42
C PHE A 143 7.29 7.32 -3.13
N ARG A 144 7.20 8.50 -2.52
CA ARG A 144 6.26 9.57 -2.89
C ARG A 144 6.93 10.78 -3.50
N THR A 145 6.16 11.64 -4.14
CA THR A 145 6.64 12.92 -4.68
C THR A 145 6.93 13.97 -3.59
N GLY A 146 6.32 13.83 -2.42
CA GLY A 146 6.47 14.75 -1.28
C GLY A 146 6.25 14.07 0.07
N PRO A 147 6.61 14.75 1.18
CA PRO A 147 6.42 14.24 2.53
C PRO A 147 4.93 14.24 2.92
N GLY A 148 4.35 13.07 3.16
CA GLY A 148 2.98 12.93 3.63
C GLY A 148 2.12 11.95 2.82
N LEU A 149 1.02 11.51 3.42
CA LEU A 149 0.13 10.52 2.80
C LEU A 149 -0.70 11.05 1.62
N HIS A 150 -0.83 12.37 1.48
CA HIS A 150 -1.60 13.02 0.41
C HIS A 150 -0.80 13.20 -0.88
N ASN A 151 0.53 13.03 -0.84
CA ASN A 151 1.39 13.13 -2.02
C ASN A 151 1.30 11.87 -2.88
N GLU A 152 1.49 12.03 -4.20
CA GLU A 152 1.43 10.94 -5.15
C GLU A 152 2.47 9.85 -4.87
N ILE A 153 2.08 8.59 -5.02
CA ILE A 153 2.98 7.44 -4.91
C ILE A 153 3.64 7.24 -6.27
N GLN A 154 4.94 7.50 -6.35
CA GLN A 154 5.70 7.24 -7.57
C GLN A 154 5.95 5.73 -7.76
N ARG A 155 6.16 4.99 -6.66
CA ARG A 155 6.28 3.52 -6.63
C ARG A 155 6.18 2.99 -5.20
N THR A 156 6.12 1.66 -5.07
CA THR A 156 6.32 0.95 -3.80
C THR A 156 7.59 0.11 -3.88
N ASN A 157 8.52 0.34 -2.97
CA ASN A 157 9.78 -0.38 -2.87
C ASN A 157 9.60 -1.68 -2.09
N ARG A 158 10.34 -2.72 -2.48
CA ARG A 158 10.32 -4.03 -1.83
C ARG A 158 11.20 -4.02 -0.58
N PRO A 159 10.93 -4.91 0.39
CA PRO A 159 11.90 -5.21 1.44
C PRO A 159 13.27 -5.54 0.85
N GLY A 160 14.34 -5.05 1.46
CA GLY A 160 15.72 -5.17 1.00
C GLY A 160 16.18 -4.11 0.00
N THR A 161 15.30 -3.18 -0.42
CA THR A 161 15.72 -2.08 -1.32
C THR A 161 16.64 -1.12 -0.55
N GLU A 162 17.83 -0.86 -1.09
CA GLU A 162 18.79 0.11 -0.52
C GLU A 162 18.57 1.52 -1.10
N MET A 163 18.73 2.53 -0.24
CA MET A 163 18.60 3.94 -0.62
C MET A 163 19.58 4.79 0.20
N GLU A 164 19.80 6.03 -0.23
CA GLU A 164 20.56 7.04 0.50
C GLU A 164 19.62 8.13 1.01
N VAL A 165 19.76 8.54 2.26
CA VAL A 165 19.01 9.68 2.82
C VAL A 165 19.68 10.97 2.38
N ILE A 166 19.00 11.79 1.59
CA ILE A 166 19.56 13.02 1.00
C ILE A 166 18.92 14.30 1.55
N GLY A 167 17.83 14.20 2.32
CA GLY A 167 17.18 15.36 2.93
C GLY A 167 16.07 15.00 3.93
N GLY A 168 15.51 16.02 4.57
CA GLY A 168 14.56 15.89 5.68
C GLY A 168 15.22 16.08 7.06
N PRO A 169 14.54 15.70 8.16
CA PRO A 169 13.22 15.06 8.17
C PRO A 169 12.07 16.06 8.08
N VAL A 170 10.91 15.57 7.65
CA VAL A 170 9.63 16.29 7.70
C VAL A 170 8.61 15.47 8.48
N CYS A 171 8.13 16.01 9.58
CA CYS A 171 7.08 15.39 10.39
C CYS A 171 5.70 15.73 9.82
N THR A 172 4.86 14.71 9.61
CA THR A 172 3.43 14.92 9.33
C THR A 172 2.59 14.25 10.41
N VAL A 173 1.76 15.04 11.09
CA VAL A 173 0.77 14.55 12.05
C VAL A 173 -0.61 14.62 11.42
N ILE A 174 -1.33 13.51 11.52
CA ILE A 174 -2.70 13.34 11.06
C ILE A 174 -3.58 13.33 12.31
N GLY A 175 -4.55 14.24 12.34
CA GLY A 175 -5.52 14.32 13.42
C GLY A 175 -6.30 13.02 13.63
N GLY A 176 -6.87 12.87 14.82
CA GLY A 176 -7.58 11.67 15.27
C GLY A 176 -7.33 11.42 16.76
N ASP A 177 -8.01 10.42 17.31
CA ASP A 177 -7.82 9.93 18.68
C ASP A 177 -7.69 8.40 18.66
N PRO A 178 -6.47 7.82 18.78
CA PRO A 178 -5.19 8.52 18.92
C PRO A 178 -4.71 9.17 17.60
N PRO A 179 -3.87 10.22 17.67
CA PRO A 179 -3.26 10.82 16.48
C PRO A 179 -2.35 9.82 15.78
N ARG A 180 -2.10 10.03 14.48
CA ARG A 180 -1.10 9.25 13.72
C ARG A 180 -0.03 10.20 13.21
N GLY A 181 1.22 9.78 13.24
CA GLY A 181 2.35 10.58 12.78
C GLY A 181 3.30 9.74 11.93
N TYR A 182 4.01 10.41 11.03
CA TYR A 182 5.09 9.83 10.23
C TYR A 182 6.24 10.83 10.15
N LEU A 183 7.46 10.35 10.33
CA LEU A 183 8.68 11.08 10.02
C LEU A 183 9.13 10.71 8.60
N TRP A 184 9.16 11.69 7.72
CA TRP A 184 9.47 11.51 6.31
C TRP A 184 10.88 11.94 5.99
N TRP A 185 11.56 11.14 5.16
CA TRP A 185 12.89 11.41 4.68
C TRP A 185 12.89 11.48 3.16
N ASN A 186 13.65 12.44 2.63
CA ASN A 186 13.95 12.48 1.22
C ASN A 186 15.11 11.52 0.95
N VAL A 187 14.87 10.58 0.05
CA VAL A 187 15.76 9.45 -0.22
C VAL A 187 16.05 9.36 -1.72
N ARG A 188 17.26 8.93 -2.05
CA ARG A 188 17.72 8.66 -3.41
C ARG A 188 17.95 7.17 -3.61
N MET A 189 17.40 6.62 -4.69
CA MET A 189 17.63 5.24 -5.10
C MET A 189 18.92 5.10 -5.92
N GLU A 190 19.36 3.87 -6.15
CA GLU A 190 20.55 3.57 -6.98
C GLU A 190 20.44 4.10 -8.42
N ASP A 191 19.23 4.14 -8.97
CA ASP A 191 18.95 4.70 -10.30
C ASP A 191 18.98 6.25 -10.34
N GLY A 192 19.30 6.89 -9.22
CA GLY A 192 19.36 8.35 -9.07
C GLY A 192 18.03 9.03 -8.84
N ARG A 193 16.90 8.30 -8.83
CA ARG A 193 15.59 8.91 -8.57
C ARG A 193 15.44 9.32 -7.11
N GLU A 194 14.78 10.45 -6.91
CA GLU A 194 14.54 11.04 -5.60
C GLU A 194 13.05 11.05 -5.25
N GLY A 195 12.76 10.96 -3.96
CA GLY A 195 11.40 10.91 -3.45
C GLY A 195 11.37 10.80 -1.93
N TRP A 196 10.17 10.65 -1.39
CA TRP A 196 9.94 10.67 0.04
C TRP A 196 9.40 9.35 0.54
N SER A 197 9.97 8.84 1.63
CA SER A 197 9.50 7.65 2.33
C SER A 197 9.44 7.90 3.83
N ALA A 198 8.47 7.27 4.49
CA ALA A 198 8.33 7.34 5.94
C ALA A 198 9.33 6.38 6.59
N GLU A 199 10.00 6.82 7.66
CA GLU A 199 10.87 5.96 8.45
C GLU A 199 10.06 5.03 9.35
N ALA A 200 9.12 5.58 10.11
CA ALA A 200 8.29 4.84 11.05
C ALA A 200 6.98 5.59 11.35
N PRO A 201 5.92 4.87 11.74
CA PRO A 201 4.68 5.47 12.25
C PRO A 201 4.80 5.83 13.74
N LEU A 202 3.88 6.66 14.24
CA LEU A 202 3.76 6.99 15.67
C LEU A 202 3.34 5.83 16.57
N ASN A 203 2.37 5.04 16.11
CA ASN A 203 1.63 4.13 16.99
C ASN A 203 2.12 2.68 16.94
N PHE A 204 3.20 2.39 16.21
CA PHE A 204 3.72 1.04 16.06
C PHE A 204 5.24 1.04 16.16
N PRO A 205 5.85 0.03 16.80
CA PRO A 205 7.30 -0.02 17.04
C PRO A 205 8.13 -0.34 15.78
N ASN A 206 7.48 -0.65 14.66
CA ASN A 206 8.16 -1.10 13.45
C ASN A 206 8.72 0.07 12.65
N TYR A 207 9.93 -0.10 12.12
CA TYR A 207 10.56 0.80 11.17
C TYR A 207 10.39 0.27 9.76
N PHE A 208 10.02 1.14 8.83
CA PHE A 208 10.02 0.86 7.40
C PHE A 208 11.40 1.10 6.78
N LEU A 209 12.17 2.04 7.34
CA LEU A 209 13.56 2.32 6.98
C LEU A 209 14.46 2.08 8.19
N GLU A 210 15.53 1.33 7.98
CA GLU A 210 16.56 1.14 8.99
C GLU A 210 17.94 1.50 8.42
N PRO A 211 18.90 1.91 9.27
CA PRO A 211 20.28 2.09 8.85
C PRO A 211 20.84 0.83 8.20
N ASN A 212 21.49 0.97 7.03
CA ASN A 212 22.26 -0.10 6.41
C ASN A 212 23.75 0.13 6.76
N PRO A 213 24.36 -0.71 7.62
CA PRO A 213 25.74 -0.53 8.11
C PRO A 213 26.81 -0.72 7.02
#